data_AF-A0A3D3WG42-F1
#
_entry.id   AF-A0A3D3WG42-F1
#
_cell.length_a   1.000
_cell.length_b   1.000
_cell.length_c   1.000
_cell.angle_alpha   90.00
_cell.angle_beta   90.00
_cell.angle_gamma   90.00
#
_symmetry.space_group_name_H-M   'P 1'
#
loop_
_entity.id
_entity.type
_entity.pdbx_description
1 polymer ?
#
loop_
_entity_poly.entity_id
_entity_poly.type
_entity_poly.pdbx_seq_one_letter_code
_entity_poly.pdbx_strand_id
1 'polypeptide(L)' 'KGQTASSSYKPAMVDGGIKVMVPPHIEAGTRIVIKPEDGTYVERAKD' A
#
# COMPACT_ATOMS: atom_id res chain seq x y z
N LYS A 1 -12.42 16.62 -7.49
CA LYS A 1 -10.95 16.48 -7.35
C LYS A 1 -10.65 16.39 -5.86
N GLY A 2 -10.20 15.22 -5.40
CA GLY A 2 -9.74 15.02 -4.01
C GLY A 2 -10.86 14.79 -3.01
N GLN A 3 -11.31 13.54 -2.88
CA GLN A 3 -11.44 12.92 -1.57
C GLN A 3 -11.65 11.41 -1.72
N THR A 4 -10.54 10.72 -1.45
CA THR A 4 -10.44 9.45 -0.71
C THR A 4 -11.51 8.43 -1.04
N ALA A 5 -11.19 7.59 -2.03
CA ALA A 5 -11.82 6.27 -2.15
C ALA A 5 -11.94 5.68 -0.76
N SER A 6 -13.17 5.44 -0.32
CA SER A 6 -13.51 4.79 0.93
C SER A 6 -12.87 3.40 0.92
N SER A 7 -11.60 3.36 1.29
CA SER A 7 -10.74 2.21 1.12
C SER A 7 -10.43 1.79 2.52
N SER A 8 -11.16 0.79 3.01
CA SER A 8 -10.76 0.07 4.21
C SER A 8 -9.34 -0.42 3.98
N TYR A 9 -8.38 0.23 4.63
CA TYR A 9 -6.99 -0.13 4.51
C TYR A 9 -6.79 -1.47 5.20
N LYS A 10 -6.33 -2.47 4.44
CA LYS A 10 -5.97 -3.77 5.01
C LYS A 10 -4.50 -3.71 5.43
N PRO A 11 -4.14 -4.21 6.62
CA PRO A 11 -2.73 -4.38 6.95
C PRO A 11 -2.11 -5.42 6.01
N ALA A 12 -1.06 -5.03 5.30
CA ALA A 12 -0.23 -5.94 4.51
C ALA A 12 1.20 -5.92 5.04
N MET A 13 1.86 -7.07 5.01
CA MET A 13 3.29 -7.17 5.25
C MET A 13 4.02 -6.99 3.93
N VAL A 14 4.95 -6.04 3.88
CA VAL A 14 5.91 -5.95 2.78
C VAL A 14 7.12 -6.84 3.06
N ASP A 15 7.89 -7.14 2.00
CA ASP A 15 9.05 -8.04 2.02
C ASP A 15 10.18 -7.61 2.99
N GLY A 16 10.12 -6.38 3.52
CA GLY A 16 11.00 -5.87 4.57
C GLY A 16 10.53 -6.11 6.00
N GLY A 17 9.46 -6.89 6.22
CA GLY A 17 8.88 -7.13 7.55
C GLY A 17 8.09 -5.96 8.14
N ILE A 18 7.86 -4.91 7.35
CA ILE A 18 7.12 -3.71 7.75
C ILE A 18 5.63 -3.95 7.47
N LYS A 19 4.78 -3.63 8.45
CA LYS A 19 3.32 -3.63 8.26
C LYS A 19 2.91 -2.28 7.71
N VAL A 20 2.28 -2.29 6.54
CA VAL A 20 1.80 -1.08 5.87
C VAL A 20 0.31 -1.19 5.61
N MET A 21 -0.35 -0.04 5.55
CA MET A 21 -1.77 0.05 5.23
C MET A 21 -1.95 0.14 3.72
N VAL A 22 -2.39 -0.95 3.10
CA VAL A 22 -2.63 -0.98 1.66
C VAL A 22 -4.12 -0.85 1.35
N PRO A 23 -4.48 -0.16 0.28
CA PRO A 23 -5.86 -0.15 -0.19
C PRO A 23 -6.33 -1.56 -0.59
N PRO A 24 -7.64 -1.87 -0.49
CA PRO A 24 -8.17 -3.19 -0.78
C PRO A 24 -8.17 -3.55 -2.27
N HIS A 25 -7.82 -2.62 -3.16
CA HIS A 25 -7.63 -2.88 -4.60
C HIS A 25 -6.29 -3.54 -4.93
N ILE A 26 -5.41 -3.72 -3.95
CA ILE A 26 -4.12 -4.38 -4.08
C ILE A 26 -4.25 -5.83 -3.59
N GLU A 27 -3.93 -6.78 -4.47
CA GLU A 27 -3.93 -8.20 -4.15
C GLU A 27 -2.52 -8.71 -3.80
N ALA A 28 -2.46 -9.83 -3.06
CA ALA A 28 -1.19 -10.47 -2.71
C ALA A 28 -0.43 -10.89 -3.98
N GLY A 29 0.84 -10.48 -4.09
CA GLY A 29 1.65 -10.64 -5.31
C GLY A 29 1.76 -9.39 -6.18
N THR A 30 0.96 -8.35 -5.90
CA THR A 30 1.12 -7.03 -6.53
C THR A 30 2.30 -6.29 -5.90
N ARG A 31 3.22 -5.79 -6.71
CA ARG A 31 4.30 -4.91 -6.24
C ARG A 31 3.73 -3.53 -5.93
N ILE A 32 4.10 -2.98 -4.79
CA ILE A 32 3.69 -1.64 -4.34
C ILE A 32 4.91 -0.84 -3.92
N VAL A 33 4.87 0.47 -4.15
CA VAL A 33 5.89 1.40 -3.66
C VAL A 33 5.41 1.95 -2.33
N ILE A 34 6.24 1.77 -1.30
CA ILE A 34 6.03 2.36 0.02
C ILE A 34 7.13 3.38 0.31
N LYS A 35 6.81 4.35 1.15
CA LYS A 35 7.78 5.26 1.76
C LYS A 35 8.37 4.59 2.99
N PRO A 36 9.65 4.18 2.99
CA PRO A 36 10.28 3.55 4.15
C PRO A 36 10.42 4.49 5.37
N GLU A 37 10.36 5.81 5.14
CA GLU A 37 10.37 6.86 6.16
C GLU A 37 9.16 6.80 7.11
N ASP A 38 7.95 6.56 6.59
CA ASP A 38 6.69 6.53 7.37
C ASP A 38 5.91 5.21 7.24
N GLY A 39 6.36 4.28 6.39
CA GLY A 39 5.63 3.05 6.07
C GLY A 39 4.37 3.29 5.23
N THR A 40 4.25 4.47 4.59
CA THR A 40 3.04 4.87 3.87
C THR A 40 3.04 4.33 2.45
N TYR A 41 1.90 3.78 2.03
CA TYR A 41 1.67 3.42 0.63
C TYR A 41 1.71 4.66 -0.27
N VAL A 42 2.55 4.63 -1.31
CA VAL A 42 2.69 5.73 -2.27
C VAL A 42 1.85 5.43 -3.51
N GLU A 43 2.17 4.34 -4.18
CA GLU A 43 1.56 3.96 -5.45
C GLU A 43 1.79 2.48 -5.75
N ARG A 44 1.07 1.97 -6.75
CA ARG A 44 1.32 0.63 -7.29
C ARG A 44 2.65 0.65 -8.02
N ALA A 45 3.57 -0.24 -7.70
CA ALA A 45 4.77 -0.41 -8.50
C ALA A 45 4.36 -1.10 -9.80
N LYS A 46 4.54 -0.41 -10.91
CA LYS A 46 4.35 -0.95 -12.25
C LYS A 46 5.73 -0.92 -12.90
N ASP A 47 6.32 -2.08 -13.11
CA ASP A 47 7.42 -2.24 -14.06
C ASP A 47 6.86 -2.02 -15.48
#